data_AF-A0A847KLJ3-F1
#
_entry.id   AF-A0A847KLJ3-F1
#
_cell.length_a   1.000
_cell.length_b   1.000
_cell.length_c   1.000
_cell.angle_alpha   90.00
_cell.angle_beta   90.00
_cell.angle_gamma   90.00
#
_symmetry.space_group_name_H-M   'P 1'
#
loop_
_entity.id
_entity.type
_entity.pdbx_description
1 polymer ?
#
loop_
_entity_poly.entity_id
_entity_poly.type
_entity_poly.pdbx_seq_one_letter_code
_entity_poly.pdbx_strand_id
1 'polypeptide(L)'
;ENSRDLPLHTVVDVVAPVVHLPLHDHSTVGEWLEHPVGGPLLRDALGGFAALLGPDAEPAFAAFLVSLPVVKLPAMVPGSVSPEQLDGLLAEVAG
;
A
#
# COMPACT_ATOMS: atom_id res chain seq x y z
N GLU A 1 -43.18 1.55 30.12
CA GLU A 1 -43.10 2.42 28.94
C GLU A 1 -42.84 1.53 27.72
N ASN A 2 -43.62 1.76 26.66
CA ASN A 2 -43.92 0.81 25.61
C ASN A 2 -42.97 1.01 24.41
N SER A 3 -42.11 0.02 24.15
CA SER A 3 -41.12 -0.01 23.06
C SER A 3 -41.75 -0.31 21.68
N ARG A 4 -42.97 0.16 21.37
CA ARG A 4 -43.72 -0.35 20.19
C ARG A 4 -44.43 0.68 19.29
N ASP A 5 -44.10 1.97 19.34
CA ASP A 5 -44.65 2.93 18.36
C ASP A 5 -43.59 3.86 17.78
N LEU A 6 -43.00 3.46 16.64
CA LEU A 6 -42.24 4.35 15.74
C LEU A 6 -42.49 3.92 14.28
N PRO A 7 -43.48 4.48 13.55
CA PRO A 7 -43.58 4.29 12.11
C PRO A 7 -42.71 5.34 11.40
N LEU A 8 -41.39 5.23 11.52
CA LEU A 8 -40.46 5.95 10.64
C LEU A 8 -39.15 5.19 10.52
N HIS A 9 -39.00 4.49 9.40
CA HIS A 9 -37.74 3.90 9.00
C HIS A 9 -37.10 4.79 7.92
N THR A 10 -35.85 5.19 8.12
CA THR A 10 -35.04 5.85 7.10
C THR A 10 -33.86 4.94 6.79
N VAL A 11 -33.57 4.77 5.50
CA VAL A 11 -32.36 4.08 5.04
C VAL A 11 -31.32 5.16 4.76
N VAL A 12 -30.14 5.01 5.35
CA VAL A 12 -29.01 5.90 5.09
C VAL A 12 -27.92 5.05 4.46
N ASP A 13 -27.48 5.45 3.27
CA ASP A 13 -26.31 4.85 2.64
C ASP A 13 -25.06 5.33 3.39
N VAL A 14 -24.48 4.43 4.18
CA VAL A 14 -23.19 4.67 4.84
C VAL A 14 -22.10 4.16 3.92
N VAL A 15 -21.25 5.08 3.43
CA VAL A 15 -20.00 4.69 2.78
C VAL A 15 -19.07 4.17 3.87
N ALA A 16 -18.88 2.85 3.92
CA ALA A 16 -17.87 2.26 4.78
C ALA A 16 -16.48 2.69 4.30
N PRO A 17 -15.60 3.19 5.18
CA PRO A 17 -14.22 3.45 4.80
C PRO A 17 -13.55 2.15 4.34
N VAL A 18 -12.80 2.20 3.26
CA VAL A 18 -11.98 1.06 2.82
C VAL A 18 -10.95 0.80 3.91
N VAL A 19 -11.04 -0.36 4.55
CA VAL A 19 -10.08 -0.79 5.57
C VAL A 19 -8.87 -1.35 4.83
N HIS A 20 -7.77 -0.59 4.82
CA HIS A 20 -6.48 -1.11 4.38
C HIS A 20 -5.82 -1.81 5.56
N LEU A 21 -5.29 -3.02 5.34
CA LEU A 21 -4.51 -3.72 6.35
C LEU A 21 -3.23 -2.91 6.64
N PRO A 22 -2.76 -2.86 7.91
CA PRO A 22 -1.51 -2.21 8.24
C PRO A 22 -0.36 -2.79 7.42
N LEU A 23 0.41 -1.91 6.77
CA LEU A 23 1.61 -2.31 6.05
C LEU A 23 2.71 -2.74 7.03
N HIS A 24 3.51 -3.72 6.61
CA HIS A 24 4.70 -4.18 7.31
C HIS A 24 5.79 -4.58 6.31
N ASP A 25 6.96 -4.99 6.81
CA ASP A 25 8.16 -5.33 6.02
C ASP A 25 7.94 -6.50 5.05
N HIS A 26 7.10 -7.45 5.43
CA HIS A 26 6.70 -8.61 4.63
C HIS A 26 5.47 -8.35 3.73
N SER A 27 4.84 -7.18 3.81
CA SER A 27 3.85 -6.78 2.81
C SER A 27 4.52 -6.67 1.46
N THR A 28 3.82 -7.10 0.43
CA THR A 28 4.30 -7.08 -0.95
C THR A 28 4.43 -5.65 -1.47
N VAL A 29 5.28 -5.46 -2.47
CA VAL A 29 5.40 -4.18 -3.18
C VAL A 29 4.05 -3.76 -3.78
N GLY A 30 3.24 -4.71 -4.26
CA GLY A 30 1.88 -4.44 -4.74
C GLY A 30 0.97 -3.87 -3.66
N GLU A 31 0.93 -4.50 -2.48
CA GLU A 31 0.13 -4.01 -1.33
C GLU A 31 0.56 -2.60 -0.91
N TRP A 32 1.87 -2.32 -0.93
CA TRP A 32 2.37 -0.96 -0.69
C TRP A 32 1.88 0.03 -1.75
N LEU A 33 1.96 -0.30 -3.03
CA LEU A 33 1.56 0.59 -4.13
C LEU A 33 0.06 0.91 -4.15
N GLU A 34 -0.77 -0.03 -3.70
CA GLU A 34 -2.23 0.12 -3.56
C GLU A 34 -2.62 0.87 -2.28
N HIS A 35 -1.74 0.94 -1.29
CA HIS A 35 -2.02 1.62 -0.04
C HIS A 35 -2.05 3.14 -0.23
N PRO A 36 -3.06 3.87 0.32
CA PRO A 36 -3.23 5.30 0.07
C PRO A 36 -2.07 6.18 0.56
N VAL A 37 -1.43 5.78 1.68
CA VAL A 37 -0.25 6.46 2.24
C VAL A 37 1.06 5.83 1.75
N GLY A 38 1.27 4.52 1.99
CA GLY A 38 2.46 3.79 1.56
C GLY A 38 2.75 3.83 0.05
N GLY A 39 1.74 3.92 -0.82
CA GLY A 39 1.94 3.89 -2.26
C GLY A 39 2.67 5.13 -2.78
N PRO A 40 2.19 6.36 -2.51
CA PRO A 40 2.93 7.58 -2.80
C PRO A 40 4.34 7.59 -2.20
N LEU A 41 4.49 7.17 -0.94
CA LEU A 41 5.78 7.15 -0.25
C LEU A 41 6.79 6.21 -0.91
N LEU A 42 6.37 4.98 -1.24
CA LEU A 42 7.24 4.02 -1.89
C LEU A 42 7.63 4.47 -3.31
N ARG A 43 6.70 5.07 -4.07
CA ARG A 43 7.01 5.61 -5.42
C ARG A 43 8.04 6.74 -5.36
N ASP A 44 7.91 7.64 -4.39
CA ASP A 44 8.86 8.73 -4.19
C ASP A 44 10.24 8.19 -3.80
N ALA A 45 10.29 7.24 -2.86
CA ALA A 45 11.53 6.60 -2.43
C ALA A 45 12.24 5.84 -3.56
N LEU A 46 11.51 5.17 -4.44
CA LEU A 46 12.06 4.49 -5.61
C LEU A 46 12.64 5.47 -6.65
N GLY A 47 12.12 6.70 -6.71
CA GLY A 47 12.54 7.71 -7.69
C GLY A 47 12.53 7.16 -9.12
N GLY A 48 13.69 7.24 -9.79
CA GLY A 48 13.84 6.75 -11.17
C GLY A 48 13.60 5.24 -11.33
N PHE A 49 13.74 4.45 -10.26
CA PHE A 49 13.49 3.00 -10.31
C PHE A 49 12.01 2.65 -10.38
N ALA A 50 11.10 3.60 -10.10
CA ALA A 50 9.66 3.40 -10.30
C ALA A 50 9.32 3.05 -11.77
N ALA A 51 10.19 3.41 -12.72
CA ALA A 51 10.05 3.01 -14.12
C ALA A 51 10.05 1.47 -14.33
N LEU A 52 10.69 0.70 -13.44
CA LEU A 52 10.67 -0.77 -13.47
C LEU A 52 9.30 -1.38 -13.10
N LEU A 53 8.41 -0.55 -12.57
CA LEU A 53 7.03 -0.89 -12.20
C LEU A 53 6.01 -0.12 -13.05
N GLY A 54 6.50 0.65 -14.03
CA GLY A 54 5.69 1.49 -14.91
C GLY A 54 5.10 0.76 -16.10
N PRO A 55 4.28 1.44 -16.92
CA PRO A 55 3.61 0.84 -18.07
C PRO A 55 4.57 0.32 -19.16
N ASP A 56 5.77 0.89 -19.24
CA ASP A 56 6.80 0.52 -20.21
C ASP A 56 7.75 -0.58 -19.70
N ALA A 57 7.58 -1.04 -18.46
CA ALA A 57 8.39 -2.12 -17.89
C ALA A 57 8.10 -3.46 -18.57
N GLU A 58 9.07 -4.37 -18.53
CA GLU A 58 8.84 -5.75 -18.99
C GLU A 58 7.77 -6.40 -18.08
N PRO A 59 6.63 -6.87 -18.63
CA PRO A 59 5.47 -7.23 -17.81
C PRO A 59 5.73 -8.36 -16.81
N ALA A 60 6.50 -9.38 -17.19
CA ALA A 60 6.76 -10.51 -16.29
C ALA A 60 7.68 -10.10 -15.14
N PHE A 61 8.68 -9.26 -15.40
CA PHE A 61 9.57 -8.71 -14.40
C PHE A 61 8.85 -7.74 -13.45
N ALA A 62 8.00 -6.85 -13.98
CA ALA A 62 7.18 -5.96 -13.17
C ALA A 62 6.23 -6.76 -12.26
N ALA A 63 5.54 -7.76 -12.82
CA ALA A 63 4.67 -8.66 -12.06
C ALA A 63 5.43 -9.42 -10.96
N PHE A 64 6.67 -9.86 -11.25
CA PHE A 64 7.54 -10.47 -10.26
C PHE A 64 7.88 -9.48 -9.14
N LEU A 65 8.34 -8.27 -9.46
CA LEU A 65 8.71 -7.26 -8.46
C LEU A 65 7.53 -6.89 -7.55
N VAL A 66 6.32 -6.68 -8.09
CA VAL A 66 5.15 -6.35 -7.27
C VAL A 66 4.74 -7.49 -6.32
N SER A 67 5.08 -8.74 -6.65
CA SER A 67 4.79 -9.92 -5.81
C SER A 67 5.78 -10.11 -4.67
N LEU A 68 6.93 -9.43 -4.70
CA LEU A 68 7.95 -9.58 -3.68
C LEU A 68 7.58 -8.83 -2.41
N PRO A 69 7.94 -9.34 -1.22
CA PRO A 69 7.95 -8.56 0.01
C PRO A 69 8.81 -7.30 -0.16
N VAL A 70 8.34 -6.15 0.33
CA VAL A 70 9.02 -4.86 0.17
C VAL A 70 10.45 -4.88 0.73
N VAL A 71 10.68 -5.65 1.81
CA VAL A 71 12.01 -5.84 2.42
C VAL A 71 13.04 -6.48 1.48
N LYS A 72 12.61 -7.11 0.38
CA LYS A 72 13.50 -7.70 -0.63
C LYS A 72 13.96 -6.69 -1.69
N LEU A 73 13.32 -5.54 -1.82
CA LEU A 73 13.66 -4.55 -2.86
C LEU A 73 15.14 -4.10 -2.83
N PRO A 74 15.74 -3.74 -1.68
CA PRO A 74 17.15 -3.33 -1.65
C PRO A 74 18.11 -4.39 -2.19
N ALA A 75 17.79 -5.67 -1.97
CA ALA A 75 18.61 -6.78 -2.41
C ALA A 75 18.38 -7.14 -3.89
N MET A 76 17.14 -7.01 -4.37
CA MET A 76 16.76 -7.39 -5.74
C MET A 76 17.03 -6.29 -6.76
N VAL A 77 16.93 -5.03 -6.33
CA VAL A 77 17.20 -3.85 -7.14
C VAL A 77 18.18 -2.95 -6.38
N PRO A 78 19.47 -3.26 -6.39
CA PRO A 78 20.48 -2.48 -5.67
C PRO A 78 20.44 -1.00 -6.08
N GLY A 79 20.40 -0.11 -5.09
CA GLY A 79 20.32 1.34 -5.30
C GLY A 79 18.91 1.91 -5.48
N SER A 80 17.87 1.06 -5.45
CA SER A 80 16.46 1.52 -5.48
C SER A 80 16.04 2.22 -4.20
N VAL A 81 16.11 1.51 -3.07
CA VAL A 81 15.84 2.01 -1.73
C VAL A 81 16.85 1.37 -0.78
N SER A 82 17.39 2.15 0.17
CA SER A 82 18.26 1.60 1.21
C SER A 82 17.44 0.91 2.31
N PRO A 83 18.02 -0.01 3.09
CA PRO A 83 17.36 -0.58 4.26
C PRO A 83 16.88 0.50 5.25
N GLU A 84 17.70 1.51 5.51
CA GLU A 84 17.40 2.60 6.44
C GLU A 84 16.25 3.48 5.93
N GLN A 85 16.19 3.73 4.62
CA GLN A 85 15.07 4.42 4.00
C GLN A 85 13.78 3.61 4.16
N LEU A 86 13.83 2.29 3.91
CA LEU A 86 12.68 1.41 4.06
C LEU A 86 12.16 1.36 5.50
N ASP A 87 13.05 1.31 6.50
CA ASP A 87 12.68 1.40 7.91
C ASP A 87 11.98 2.72 8.23
N GLY A 88 12.45 3.83 7.64
CA GLY A 88 11.80 5.14 7.75
C GLY A 88 10.39 5.14 7.17
N LEU A 89 10.20 4.54 5.99
CA LEU A 89 8.88 4.40 5.37
C LEU A 89 7.94 3.58 6.24
N LEU A 90 8.43 2.47 6.82
CA LEU A 90 7.66 1.61 7.72
C LEU A 90 7.21 2.35 8.98
N ALA A 91 8.08 3.19 9.55
CA ALA A 91 7.72 4.04 10.67
C ALA A 91 6.67 5.10 10.29
N GLU A 92 6.75 5.66 9.08
CA GLU A 92 5.81 6.68 8.61
C GLU A 92 4.41 6.12 8.34
N VAL A 93 4.29 4.92 7.76
CA VAL A 93 2.98 4.29 7.53
C VAL A 93 2.35 3.69 8.80
N ALA A 94 3.12 3.52 9.86
CA ALA A 94 2.66 3.03 11.15
C ALA A 94 2.15 4.15 12.09
N GLY A 95 2.43 5.42 11.78
CA GLY A 95 2.02 6.61 12.55
C GLY A 95 0.64 7.13 12.15
#